data_AF-A0AA38RKE5-F1
#
_entry.id   AF-A0AA38RKE5-F1
#
_cell.length_a   1.000
_cell.length_b   1.000
_cell.length_c   1.000
_cell.angle_alpha   90.00
_cell.angle_beta   90.00
_cell.angle_gamma   90.00
#
_symmetry.space_group_name_H-M   'P 1'
#
loop_
_entity.id
_entity.type
_entity.pdbx_description
1 polymer ?
#
loop_
_entity_poly.entity_id
_entity_poly.type
_entity_poly.pdbx_seq_one_letter_code
_entity_poly.pdbx_strand_id
1 'polypeptide(L)'
;MFGQVYRSGYVDVAKAMPSAPEGTALLPLSERPLLTLYTGQQLLDTLIALANIMFANVVDGSTPQLSLYAVQFGGQLVPVFAVMMVESLRDGISNHNSDLWGYLMQMIGYARTMPVYCCFHLLTSPAATSDVEAIRPRSVMPLNLRAVVPPFSLGYGLLSFLFAYPFSSRSLRQWLCAIWQGFPHYVVGMQYLVSRFLRSRESEPLPSSAALPETRHRDSKALSRVYGFAFGVAAVRSSAPLLSSPQLGSARASFQKAQR
;
A
#
# COMPACT_ATOMS: atom_id res chain seq x y z
N MET A 1 -4.04 -19.54 -9.80
CA MET A 1 -3.26 -19.41 -8.55
C MET A 1 -4.06 -19.86 -7.31
N PHE A 2 -5.30 -19.37 -7.08
CA PHE A 2 -6.10 -19.77 -5.91
C PHE A 2 -6.43 -21.26 -5.80
N GLY A 3 -6.55 -21.98 -6.92
CA GLY A 3 -6.83 -23.42 -6.90
C GLY A 3 -5.80 -24.25 -6.13
N GLN A 4 -4.53 -23.81 -6.06
CA GLN A 4 -3.52 -24.50 -5.26
C GLN A 4 -3.65 -24.22 -3.76
N VAL A 5 -4.05 -23.01 -3.36
CA VAL A 5 -4.24 -22.66 -1.94
C VAL A 5 -5.41 -23.44 -1.34
N TYR A 6 -6.47 -23.67 -2.11
CA TYR A 6 -7.58 -24.54 -1.69
C TYR A 6 -7.19 -26.02 -1.67
N ARG A 7 -6.40 -26.48 -2.66
CA ARG A 7 -5.97 -27.90 -2.72
C ARG A 7 -4.95 -28.27 -1.64
N SER A 8 -4.19 -27.32 -1.11
CA SER A 8 -3.21 -27.59 -0.06
C SER A 8 -3.82 -27.70 1.34
N GLY A 9 -5.12 -27.49 1.50
CA GLY A 9 -5.80 -27.45 2.81
C GLY A 9 -5.44 -26.22 3.65
N TYR A 10 -4.59 -25.32 3.15
CA TYR A 10 -4.13 -24.14 3.88
C TYR A 10 -5.30 -23.23 4.30
N VAL A 11 -6.29 -23.05 3.41
CA VAL A 11 -7.48 -22.24 3.69
C VAL A 11 -8.28 -22.79 4.86
N ASP A 12 -8.43 -24.12 4.92
CA ASP A 12 -9.24 -24.77 5.95
C ASP A 12 -8.55 -24.67 7.32
N VAL A 13 -7.23 -24.90 7.34
CA VAL A 13 -6.42 -24.73 8.55
C VAL A 13 -6.44 -23.28 9.03
N ALA A 14 -6.22 -22.31 8.13
CA ALA A 14 -6.21 -20.89 8.49
C ALA A 14 -7.57 -20.41 9.03
N LYS A 15 -8.69 -20.92 8.49
CA LYS A 15 -10.04 -20.60 8.99
C LYS A 15 -10.35 -21.22 10.35
N ALA A 16 -9.82 -22.41 10.64
CA ALA A 16 -10.05 -23.10 11.90
C ALA A 16 -9.23 -22.49 13.07
N MET A 17 -8.03 -21.99 12.79
CA MET A 17 -7.10 -21.47 13.80
C MET A 17 -7.68 -20.36 14.71
N PRO A 18 -8.38 -19.33 14.19
CA PRO A 18 -8.97 -18.28 15.03
C PRO A 18 -10.05 -18.77 16.01
N SER A 19 -10.67 -19.93 15.73
CA SER A 19 -11.69 -20.54 16.60
C SER A 19 -11.11 -21.55 17.60
N ALA A 20 -9.79 -21.80 17.56
CA ALA A 20 -9.14 -22.68 18.51
C ALA A 20 -9.11 -22.03 19.91
N PRO A 21 -9.06 -22.83 21.00
CA PRO A 21 -8.88 -22.30 22.35
C PRO A 21 -7.65 -21.38 22.45
N GLU A 22 -7.75 -20.32 23.25
CA GLU A 22 -6.70 -19.32 23.37
C GLU A 22 -5.34 -19.95 23.75
N GLY A 23 -4.27 -19.52 23.07
CA GLY A 23 -2.92 -20.02 23.29
C GLY A 23 -2.61 -21.40 22.69
N THR A 24 -3.58 -22.08 22.07
CA THR A 24 -3.36 -23.39 21.44
C THR A 24 -2.99 -23.30 19.95
N ALA A 25 -3.55 -22.32 19.23
CA ALA A 25 -3.15 -22.04 17.86
C ALA A 25 -1.78 -21.36 17.83
N LEU A 26 -0.87 -21.88 17.00
CA LEU A 26 0.46 -21.30 16.79
C LEU A 26 0.51 -20.61 15.43
N LEU A 27 1.34 -19.56 15.33
CA LEU A 27 1.67 -18.96 14.04
C LEU A 27 2.35 -20.00 13.14
N PRO A 28 2.11 -19.97 11.82
CA PRO A 28 2.73 -20.90 10.89
C PRO A 28 4.26 -20.92 11.03
N LEU A 29 4.86 -22.11 11.00
CA LEU A 29 6.32 -22.33 11.10
C LEU A 29 6.96 -21.67 12.34
N SER A 30 6.20 -21.47 13.42
CA SER A 30 6.67 -20.83 14.64
C SER A 30 6.12 -21.50 15.89
N GLU A 31 6.83 -21.38 17.01
CA GLU A 31 6.36 -21.77 18.35
C GLU A 31 5.56 -20.66 19.05
N ARG A 32 5.25 -19.57 18.32
CA ARG A 32 4.59 -18.40 18.88
C ARG A 32 3.07 -18.59 18.86
N PRO A 33 2.36 -18.39 19.98
CA PRO A 33 0.91 -18.45 19.99
C PRO A 33 0.32 -17.33 19.14
N LEU A 34 -0.72 -17.69 18.39
CA LEU A 34 -1.56 -16.76 17.65
C LEU A 34 -2.44 -15.99 18.64
N LEU A 35 -2.41 -14.66 18.53
CA LEU A 35 -3.35 -13.81 19.26
C LEU A 35 -4.69 -13.84 18.52
N THR A 36 -5.77 -14.16 19.24
CA THR A 36 -7.14 -14.26 18.70
C THR A 36 -8.10 -13.25 19.30
N LEU A 37 -7.67 -12.50 20.32
CA LEU A 37 -8.45 -11.45 20.97
C LEU A 37 -7.72 -10.12 20.83
N TYR A 38 -8.36 -9.16 20.16
CA TYR A 38 -7.84 -7.80 19.97
C TYR A 38 -8.84 -6.77 20.47
N THR A 39 -10.07 -6.84 19.97
CA THR A 39 -11.12 -5.85 20.22
C THR A 39 -12.31 -6.44 20.97
N GLY A 40 -12.43 -7.77 21.02
CA GLY A 40 -13.60 -8.48 21.53
C GLY A 40 -14.71 -8.66 20.51
N GLN A 41 -14.56 -8.11 19.29
CA GLN A 41 -15.49 -8.31 18.19
C GLN A 41 -15.05 -9.50 17.34
N GLN A 42 -15.85 -10.58 17.35
CA GLN A 42 -15.45 -11.86 16.75
C GLN A 42 -15.02 -11.74 15.28
N LEU A 43 -15.77 -11.00 14.47
CA LEU A 43 -15.44 -10.82 13.05
C LEU A 43 -14.10 -10.10 12.86
N LEU A 44 -13.90 -8.99 13.58
CA LEU A 44 -12.70 -8.17 13.46
C LEU A 44 -11.47 -8.92 13.95
N ASP A 45 -11.58 -9.58 15.11
CA ASP A 45 -10.49 -10.35 15.70
C ASP A 45 -10.12 -11.55 14.82
N THR A 46 -11.11 -12.20 14.18
CA THR A 46 -10.87 -13.27 13.20
C THR A 46 -10.11 -12.74 11.97
N LEU A 47 -10.51 -11.60 11.41
CA LEU A 47 -9.82 -11.00 10.25
C LEU A 47 -8.38 -10.63 10.57
N ILE A 48 -8.13 -10.07 11.76
CA ILE A 48 -6.79 -9.70 12.22
C ILE A 48 -5.94 -10.96 12.48
N ALA A 49 -6.51 -12.01 13.08
CA ALA A 49 -5.81 -13.28 13.29
C ALA A 49 -5.43 -13.93 11.95
N LEU A 50 -6.33 -13.92 10.96
CA LEU A 50 -6.05 -14.38 9.60
C LEU A 50 -4.94 -13.58 8.93
N ALA A 51 -4.93 -12.26 9.09
CA ALA A 51 -3.84 -11.42 8.59
C ALA A 51 -2.50 -11.81 9.24
N ASN A 52 -2.48 -12.05 10.55
CA ASN A 52 -1.28 -12.51 11.26
C ASN A 52 -0.78 -13.87 10.75
N ILE A 53 -1.68 -14.82 10.47
CA ILE A 53 -1.34 -16.11 9.85
C ILE A 53 -0.72 -15.90 8.47
N MET A 54 -1.33 -15.06 7.63
CA MET A 54 -0.87 -14.81 6.25
C MET A 54 0.50 -14.14 6.21
N PHE A 55 0.75 -13.18 7.10
CA PHE A 55 1.97 -12.40 7.08
C PHE A 55 3.08 -12.93 8.00
N ALA A 56 2.81 -13.96 8.82
CA ALA A 56 3.76 -14.51 9.79
C ALA A 56 5.17 -14.73 9.18
N ASN A 57 5.23 -15.45 8.06
CA ASN A 57 6.47 -15.81 7.38
C ASN A 57 6.91 -14.78 6.34
N VAL A 58 6.08 -13.77 6.11
CA VAL A 58 6.37 -12.67 5.18
C VAL A 58 7.32 -11.68 5.83
N VAL A 59 7.07 -11.35 7.10
CA VAL A 59 7.78 -10.27 7.81
C VAL A 59 8.80 -10.75 8.83
N ASP A 60 8.85 -12.05 9.14
CA ASP A 60 9.77 -12.58 10.15
C ASP A 60 11.15 -12.97 9.60
N GLY A 61 11.34 -12.95 8.29
CA GLY A 61 12.59 -13.31 7.61
C GLY A 61 12.88 -14.81 7.56
N SER A 62 11.99 -15.68 8.05
CA SER A 62 12.13 -17.14 7.99
C SER A 62 12.15 -17.66 6.55
N THR A 63 11.46 -16.96 5.65
CA THR A 63 11.39 -17.26 4.22
C THR A 63 11.83 -16.04 3.39
N PRO A 64 13.14 -15.82 3.19
CA PRO A 64 13.67 -14.61 2.55
C PRO A 64 13.10 -14.33 1.16
N GLN A 65 12.77 -15.37 0.39
CA GLN A 65 12.16 -15.25 -0.93
C GLN A 65 10.76 -14.64 -0.85
N LEU A 66 9.98 -15.04 0.16
CA LEU A 66 8.64 -14.52 0.40
C LEU A 66 8.71 -13.08 0.94
N SER A 67 9.64 -12.79 1.84
CA SER A 67 9.88 -11.43 2.33
C SER A 67 10.30 -10.49 1.20
N LEU A 68 11.22 -10.92 0.32
CA LEU A 68 11.65 -10.14 -0.85
C LEU A 68 10.49 -9.92 -1.83
N TYR A 69 9.67 -10.95 -2.06
CA TYR A 69 8.45 -10.82 -2.86
C TYR A 69 7.49 -9.79 -2.25
N ALA A 70 7.32 -9.76 -0.93
CA ALA A 70 6.47 -8.79 -0.26
C ALA A 70 7.01 -7.36 -0.33
N VAL A 71 8.32 -7.16 -0.24
CA VAL A 71 8.94 -5.85 -0.50
C VAL A 71 8.69 -5.41 -1.94
N GLN A 72 8.86 -6.32 -2.90
CA GLN A 72 8.59 -6.03 -4.31
C GLN A 72 7.11 -5.69 -4.56
N PHE A 73 6.19 -6.52 -4.06
CA PHE A 73 4.75 -6.36 -4.24
C PHE A 73 4.23 -5.13 -3.49
N GLY A 74 4.63 -4.95 -2.22
CA GLY A 74 4.29 -3.79 -1.41
C GLY A 74 4.83 -2.48 -1.98
N GLY A 75 6.00 -2.51 -2.63
CA GLY A 75 6.53 -1.36 -3.36
C GLY A 75 5.67 -0.97 -4.58
N GLN A 76 5.04 -1.93 -5.26
CA GLN A 76 4.13 -1.66 -6.39
C GLN A 76 2.77 -1.13 -5.95
N LEU A 77 2.36 -1.40 -4.70
CA LEU A 77 1.11 -0.90 -4.16
C LEU A 77 1.12 0.63 -3.98
N VAL A 78 2.26 1.21 -3.63
CA VAL A 78 2.44 2.67 -3.47
C VAL A 78 2.07 3.47 -4.72
N PRO A 79 2.67 3.23 -5.91
CA PRO A 79 2.33 3.97 -7.12
C PRO A 79 0.88 3.75 -7.56
N VAL A 80 0.35 2.53 -7.43
CA VAL A 80 -1.06 2.24 -7.73
C VAL A 80 -1.98 3.09 -6.86
N PHE A 81 -1.76 3.07 -5.54
CA PHE A 81 -2.59 3.80 -4.60
C PHE A 81 -2.44 5.31 -4.76
N ALA A 82 -1.23 5.81 -5.06
CA ALA A 82 -0.99 7.21 -5.35
C ALA A 82 -1.79 7.68 -6.57
N VAL A 83 -1.86 6.88 -7.64
CA VAL A 83 -2.70 7.18 -8.81
C VAL A 83 -4.17 7.19 -8.41
N MET A 84 -4.66 6.21 -7.65
CA MET A 84 -6.05 6.20 -7.17
C MET A 84 -6.38 7.47 -6.35
N MET A 85 -5.46 7.94 -5.51
CA MET A 85 -5.61 9.20 -4.76
C MET A 85 -5.60 10.44 -5.66
N VAL A 86 -4.91 10.42 -6.80
CA VAL A 86 -4.96 11.52 -7.78
C VAL A 86 -6.28 11.48 -8.54
N GLU A 87 -6.73 10.30 -8.94
CA GLU A 87 -8.00 10.12 -9.65
C GLU A 87 -9.20 10.51 -8.77
N SER A 88 -9.13 10.26 -7.46
CA SER A 88 -10.15 10.71 -6.50
C SER A 88 -10.30 12.23 -6.37
N LEU A 89 -9.34 12.99 -6.90
CA LEU A 89 -9.37 14.46 -6.91
C LEU A 89 -9.95 15.05 -8.20
N ARG A 90 -10.31 14.24 -9.21
CA ARG A 90 -10.90 14.74 -10.45
C ARG A 90 -12.39 15.07 -10.25
N ASP A 91 -12.83 16.18 -10.86
CA ASP A 91 -14.24 16.61 -10.82
C ASP A 91 -15.13 15.58 -11.54
N GLY A 92 -16.40 15.47 -11.14
CA GLY A 92 -17.41 14.68 -11.86
C GLY A 92 -17.69 13.27 -11.31
N ILE A 93 -16.97 12.80 -10.29
CA ILE A 93 -17.28 11.52 -9.64
C ILE A 93 -17.07 11.57 -8.12
N SER A 94 -18.18 11.73 -7.40
CA SER A 94 -18.27 11.67 -5.94
C SER A 94 -17.82 10.33 -5.32
N ASN A 95 -17.56 9.28 -6.12
CA ASN A 95 -17.44 7.88 -5.65
C ASN A 95 -16.06 7.24 -5.83
N HIS A 96 -15.02 7.96 -6.29
CA HIS A 96 -13.66 7.43 -6.34
C HIS A 96 -13.00 7.51 -4.96
N ASN A 97 -13.58 6.83 -3.96
CA ASN A 97 -13.00 6.76 -2.63
C ASN A 97 -11.77 5.83 -2.66
N SER A 98 -10.57 6.41 -2.68
CA SER A 98 -9.31 5.68 -2.66
C SER A 98 -9.20 4.76 -1.43
N ASP A 99 -9.74 5.16 -0.28
CA ASP A 99 -9.78 4.36 0.95
C ASP A 99 -10.54 3.03 0.74
N LEU A 100 -11.72 3.10 0.13
CA LEU A 100 -12.54 1.92 -0.20
C LEU A 100 -11.78 0.94 -1.10
N TRP A 101 -11.18 1.44 -2.18
CA TRP A 101 -10.41 0.60 -3.09
C TRP A 101 -9.17 0.01 -2.42
N GLY A 102 -8.54 0.75 -1.50
CA GLY A 102 -7.46 0.24 -0.66
C GLY A 102 -7.87 -0.94 0.22
N TYR A 103 -9.04 -0.85 0.88
CA TYR A 103 -9.58 -1.95 1.66
C TYR A 103 -9.98 -3.16 0.80
N LEU A 104 -10.61 -2.93 -0.36
CA LEU A 104 -10.94 -4.01 -1.29
C LEU A 104 -9.68 -4.75 -1.76
N MET A 105 -8.59 -4.02 -2.05
CA MET A 105 -7.30 -4.62 -2.40
C MET A 105 -6.71 -5.48 -1.30
N GLN A 106 -6.84 -5.10 -0.03
CA GLN A 106 -6.39 -5.92 1.10
C GLN A 106 -7.25 -7.18 1.30
N MET A 107 -8.57 -7.03 1.24
CA MET A 107 -9.51 -8.12 1.56
C MET A 107 -9.64 -9.17 0.46
N ILE A 108 -9.67 -8.74 -0.80
CA ILE A 108 -9.97 -9.60 -1.96
C ILE A 108 -8.72 -9.82 -2.82
N GLY A 109 -7.70 -8.99 -2.63
CA GLY A 109 -6.45 -9.01 -3.37
C GLY A 109 -6.45 -8.06 -4.57
N TYR A 110 -5.27 -7.53 -4.88
CA TYR A 110 -5.03 -6.62 -6.01
C TYR A 110 -5.52 -7.18 -7.35
N ALA A 111 -5.22 -8.45 -7.65
CA ALA A 111 -5.51 -9.06 -8.95
C ALA A 111 -7.01 -9.12 -9.30
N ARG A 112 -7.89 -9.15 -8.29
CA ARG A 112 -9.35 -9.12 -8.48
C ARG A 112 -9.91 -7.72 -8.41
N THR A 113 -9.36 -6.89 -7.53
CA THR A 113 -9.86 -5.54 -7.29
C THR A 113 -9.54 -4.61 -8.46
N MET A 114 -8.33 -4.70 -9.01
CA MET A 114 -7.86 -3.76 -10.04
C MET A 114 -8.66 -3.82 -11.35
N PRO A 115 -9.04 -4.99 -11.91
CA PRO A 115 -9.90 -5.04 -13.09
C PRO A 115 -11.26 -4.38 -12.85
N VAL A 116 -11.87 -4.61 -11.68
CA VAL A 116 -13.16 -4.00 -11.30
C VAL A 116 -13.02 -2.48 -11.17
N TYR A 117 -11.94 -2.01 -10.51
CA TYR A 117 -11.60 -0.60 -10.44
C TYR A 117 -11.45 0.00 -11.84
N CYS A 118 -10.70 -0.63 -12.74
CA CYS A 118 -10.51 -0.14 -14.10
C CYS A 118 -11.83 -0.09 -14.88
N CYS A 119 -12.69 -1.10 -14.78
CA CYS A 119 -14.01 -1.06 -15.41
C CYS A 119 -14.86 0.10 -14.86
N PHE A 120 -14.90 0.25 -13.54
CA PHE A 120 -15.62 1.35 -12.91
C PHE A 120 -15.08 2.71 -13.35
N HIS A 121 -13.75 2.86 -13.34
CA HIS A 121 -13.05 4.07 -13.79
C HIS A 121 -13.35 4.35 -15.27
N LEU A 122 -13.25 3.39 -16.18
CA LEU A 122 -13.56 3.61 -17.60
C LEU A 122 -15.02 4.03 -17.85
N LEU A 123 -15.97 3.50 -17.08
CA LEU A 123 -17.39 3.79 -17.25
C LEU A 123 -17.83 5.11 -16.63
N THR A 124 -17.10 5.60 -15.63
CA THR A 124 -17.52 6.76 -14.85
C THR A 124 -16.58 7.95 -15.00
N SER A 125 -15.30 7.72 -15.33
CA SER A 125 -14.24 8.74 -15.44
C SER A 125 -14.60 9.82 -16.45
N PRO A 126 -14.68 11.10 -16.05
CA PRO A 126 -14.72 12.20 -16.99
C PRO A 126 -13.45 12.27 -17.85
N ALA A 127 -12.38 11.55 -17.52
CA ALA A 127 -11.25 11.37 -18.42
C ALA A 127 -11.61 10.62 -19.72
N ALA A 128 -12.75 9.93 -19.76
CA ALA A 128 -13.31 9.36 -20.98
C ALA A 128 -14.10 10.39 -21.82
N THR A 129 -14.34 11.60 -21.29
CA THR A 129 -15.03 12.69 -21.98
C THR A 129 -14.02 13.64 -22.64
N SER A 130 -14.44 14.35 -23.69
CA SER A 130 -13.63 15.37 -24.37
C SER A 130 -13.57 16.71 -23.61
N ASP A 131 -14.11 16.78 -22.39
CA ASP A 131 -14.07 17.99 -21.56
C ASP A 131 -12.72 18.13 -20.84
N VAL A 132 -11.94 19.11 -21.28
CA VAL A 132 -10.60 19.43 -20.76
C VAL A 132 -10.64 19.84 -19.28
N GLU A 133 -11.73 20.44 -18.82
CA GLU A 133 -11.89 20.86 -17.42
C GLU A 133 -12.24 19.67 -16.52
N ALA A 134 -13.03 18.71 -17.01
CA ALA A 134 -13.40 17.50 -16.28
C ALA A 134 -12.22 16.51 -16.11
N ILE A 135 -11.22 16.59 -16.99
CA ILE A 135 -9.96 15.85 -16.85
C ILE A 135 -9.11 16.41 -15.70
N ARG A 136 -9.31 17.65 -15.25
CA ARG A 136 -8.36 18.26 -14.30
C ARG A 136 -8.58 17.77 -12.86
N PRO A 137 -7.54 17.30 -12.15
CA PRO A 137 -7.62 17.12 -10.70
C PRO A 137 -7.80 18.49 -10.08
N ARG A 138 -8.94 18.72 -9.42
CA ARG A 138 -9.11 19.92 -8.59
C ARG A 138 -8.79 19.54 -7.16
N SER A 139 -8.23 20.47 -6.39
CA SER A 139 -8.16 20.26 -4.94
C SER A 139 -9.59 20.36 -4.40
N VAL A 140 -10.32 19.24 -4.45
CA VAL A 140 -11.67 19.15 -3.91
C VAL A 140 -11.54 19.28 -2.41
N MET A 141 -12.14 20.33 -1.84
CA MET A 141 -12.13 20.53 -0.39
C MET A 141 -12.63 19.24 0.27
N PRO A 142 -11.84 18.58 1.14
CA PRO A 142 -10.65 19.07 1.86
C PRO A 142 -9.26 18.60 1.37
N LEU A 143 -9.16 17.86 0.27
CA LEU A 143 -7.94 17.20 -0.17
C LEU A 143 -7.11 18.05 -1.16
N ASN A 144 -5.79 17.98 -1.05
CA ASN A 144 -4.85 18.72 -1.90
C ASN A 144 -3.86 17.76 -2.58
N LEU A 145 -3.60 17.99 -3.87
CA LEU A 145 -2.68 17.18 -4.67
C LEU A 145 -1.23 17.22 -4.15
N ARG A 146 -0.80 18.36 -3.60
CA ARG A 146 0.54 18.52 -2.99
C ARG A 146 0.74 17.66 -1.75
N ALA A 147 -0.36 17.22 -1.13
CA ALA A 147 -0.36 16.42 0.08
C ALA A 147 -0.29 14.91 -0.19
N VAL A 148 -0.19 14.43 -1.44
CA VAL A 148 -0.25 12.99 -1.75
C VAL A 148 1.02 12.23 -1.32
N VAL A 149 2.21 12.82 -1.47
CA VAL A 149 3.48 12.11 -1.20
C VAL A 149 3.77 11.89 0.30
N PRO A 150 3.72 12.92 1.18
CA PRO A 150 4.07 12.75 2.60
C PRO A 150 3.30 11.65 3.35
N PRO A 151 1.98 11.45 3.11
CA PRO A 151 1.20 10.38 3.70
C PRO A 151 1.73 8.97 3.47
N PHE A 152 2.35 8.70 2.32
CA PHE A 152 2.92 7.38 2.07
C PHE A 152 4.09 7.07 3.00
N SER A 153 4.89 8.06 3.38
CA SER A 153 6.01 7.85 4.31
C SER A 153 5.52 7.44 5.70
N LEU A 154 4.49 8.10 6.22
CA LEU A 154 3.98 7.86 7.59
C LEU A 154 2.91 6.76 7.63
N GLY A 155 1.91 6.85 6.76
CA GLY A 155 0.76 5.95 6.74
C GLY A 155 1.05 4.58 6.14
N TYR A 156 2.13 4.43 5.38
CA TYR A 156 2.52 3.14 4.79
C TYR A 156 3.97 2.75 5.11
N GLY A 157 4.94 3.62 4.85
CA GLY A 157 6.37 3.33 5.04
C GLY A 157 6.72 3.02 6.49
N LEU A 158 6.41 3.93 7.41
CA LEU A 158 6.66 3.77 8.84
C LEU A 158 5.91 2.55 9.40
N LEU A 159 4.63 2.37 9.07
CA LEU A 159 3.87 1.22 9.55
C LEU A 159 4.41 -0.10 9.01
N SER A 160 4.82 -0.15 7.75
CA SER A 160 5.44 -1.35 7.16
C SER A 160 6.78 -1.66 7.81
N PHE A 161 7.58 -0.64 8.10
CA PHE A 161 8.84 -0.79 8.84
C PHE A 161 8.59 -1.34 10.25
N LEU A 162 7.68 -0.73 11.01
CA LEU A 162 7.34 -1.20 12.35
C LEU A 162 6.80 -2.64 12.31
N PHE A 163 5.93 -2.95 11.35
CA PHE A 163 5.40 -4.30 11.20
C PHE A 163 6.50 -5.34 10.89
N ALA A 164 7.47 -4.98 10.06
CA ALA A 164 8.59 -5.86 9.69
C ALA A 164 9.74 -5.88 10.70
N TYR A 165 9.79 -4.94 11.64
CA TYR A 165 10.90 -4.85 12.58
C TYR A 165 10.90 -6.06 13.55
N PRO A 166 12.06 -6.68 13.79
CA PRO A 166 12.16 -7.92 14.58
C PRO A 166 12.11 -7.63 16.10
N PHE A 167 10.97 -7.16 16.59
CA PHE A 167 10.77 -6.96 18.03
C PHE A 167 10.86 -8.29 18.80
N SER A 168 11.48 -8.26 19.98
CA SER A 168 11.58 -9.43 20.87
C SER A 168 10.24 -9.85 21.48
N SER A 169 9.28 -8.91 21.56
CA SER A 169 7.95 -9.19 22.11
C SER A 169 7.13 -10.06 21.16
N ARG A 170 6.57 -11.16 21.71
CA ARG A 170 5.79 -12.15 20.96
C ARG A 170 4.44 -11.62 20.45
N SER A 171 3.84 -10.68 21.19
CA SER A 171 2.53 -10.10 20.87
C SER A 171 2.61 -8.77 20.12
N LEU A 172 3.66 -7.97 20.35
CA LEU A 172 3.79 -6.62 19.77
C LEU A 172 3.73 -6.65 18.24
N ARG A 173 4.43 -7.61 17.60
CA ARG A 173 4.39 -7.73 16.14
C ARG A 173 2.98 -8.03 15.62
N GLN A 174 2.20 -8.82 16.35
CA GLN A 174 0.83 -9.15 15.95
C GLN A 174 -0.11 -7.94 16.08
N TRP A 175 0.11 -7.10 17.08
CA TRP A 175 -0.55 -5.79 17.21
C TRP A 175 -0.15 -4.81 16.12
N LEU A 176 1.13 -4.76 15.75
CA LEU A 176 1.59 -3.93 14.64
C LEU A 176 1.03 -4.40 13.30
N CYS A 177 0.85 -5.71 13.11
CA CYS A 177 0.09 -6.26 11.98
C CYS A 177 -1.35 -5.76 11.96
N ALA A 178 -2.04 -5.80 13.12
CA ALA A 178 -3.41 -5.34 13.26
C ALA A 178 -3.54 -3.85 12.92
N ILE A 179 -2.64 -3.02 13.44
CA ILE A 179 -2.56 -1.59 13.10
C ILE A 179 -2.30 -1.44 11.59
N TRP A 180 -1.33 -2.15 11.03
CA TRP A 180 -0.98 -2.04 9.61
C TRP A 180 -2.15 -2.34 8.66
N GLN A 181 -3.12 -3.20 9.03
CA GLN A 181 -4.33 -3.43 8.19
C GLN A 181 -5.12 -2.14 7.91
N GLY A 182 -5.00 -1.12 8.77
CA GLY A 182 -5.59 0.20 8.60
C GLY A 182 -4.84 1.15 7.65
N PHE A 183 -3.76 0.72 6.97
CA PHE A 183 -2.91 1.62 6.18
C PHE A 183 -3.65 2.49 5.15
N PRO A 184 -4.67 2.01 4.39
CA PRO A 184 -5.33 2.85 3.39
C PRO A 184 -5.96 4.08 4.04
N HIS A 185 -6.61 3.86 5.18
CA HIS A 185 -7.25 4.91 5.95
C HIS A 185 -6.23 5.87 6.55
N TYR A 186 -5.09 5.37 7.06
CA TYR A 186 -4.04 6.25 7.58
C TYR A 186 -3.40 7.10 6.49
N VAL A 187 -3.19 6.56 5.29
CA VAL A 187 -2.66 7.32 4.14
C VAL A 187 -3.65 8.42 3.74
N VAL A 188 -4.94 8.10 3.59
CA VAL A 188 -5.96 9.10 3.23
C VAL A 188 -6.17 10.13 4.35
N GLY A 189 -6.22 9.69 5.60
CA GLY A 189 -6.32 10.57 6.78
C GLY A 189 -5.12 11.50 6.92
N MET A 190 -3.89 11.01 6.67
CA MET A 190 -2.71 11.87 6.65
C MET A 190 -2.72 12.85 5.48
N GLN A 191 -3.23 12.46 4.30
CA GLN A 191 -3.43 13.39 3.19
C GLN A 191 -4.36 14.52 3.60
N TYR A 192 -5.46 14.21 4.27
CA TYR A 192 -6.39 15.19 4.81
C TYR A 192 -5.70 16.16 5.81
N LEU A 193 -4.95 15.62 6.77
CA LEU A 193 -4.25 16.45 7.77
C LEU A 193 -3.20 17.37 7.13
N VAL A 194 -2.38 16.85 6.22
CA VAL A 194 -1.39 17.64 5.49
C VAL A 194 -2.08 18.70 4.62
N SER A 195 -3.17 18.34 3.94
CA SER A 195 -3.96 19.29 3.13
C SER A 195 -4.52 20.43 3.99
N ARG A 196 -5.08 20.11 5.17
CA ARG A 196 -5.57 21.11 6.12
C ARG A 196 -4.45 22.03 6.64
N PHE A 197 -3.29 21.46 6.95
CA PHE A 197 -2.14 22.21 7.43
C PHE A 197 -1.58 23.17 6.37
N LEU A 198 -1.45 22.71 5.13
CA LEU A 198 -1.00 23.54 4.01
C LEU A 198 -1.97 24.72 3.78
N ARG A 199 -3.28 24.46 3.82
CA ARG A 199 -4.30 25.53 3.68
C ARG A 199 -4.27 26.52 4.83
N SER A 200 -4.05 26.07 6.07
CA SER A 200 -3.93 27.00 7.21
C SER A 200 -2.76 27.98 7.08
N ARG A 201 -1.78 27.69 6.22
CA ARG A 201 -0.62 28.55 5.95
C ARG A 201 -0.79 29.40 4.69
N GLU A 202 -1.68 29.00 3.79
CA GLU A 202 -1.98 29.71 2.55
C GLU A 202 -3.27 30.51 2.73
N SER A 203 -3.17 31.84 2.85
CA SER A 203 -4.32 32.76 2.71
C SER A 203 -4.75 32.80 1.23
N GLU A 204 -5.31 31.71 0.70
CA GLU A 204 -5.75 31.67 -0.70
C GLU A 204 -6.99 32.56 -0.90
N PRO A 205 -6.90 33.61 -1.74
CA PRO A 205 -8.09 34.32 -2.22
C PRO A 205 -8.91 33.38 -3.12
N LEU A 206 -10.23 33.57 -3.14
CA LEU A 206 -11.12 32.86 -4.07
C LEU A 206 -10.58 32.96 -5.51
N PRO A 207 -10.65 31.88 -6.31
CA PRO A 207 -10.08 31.84 -7.65
C PRO A 207 -10.79 32.87 -8.54
N SER A 208 -10.08 33.96 -8.88
CA SER A 208 -10.49 34.85 -9.95
C SER A 208 -10.10 34.23 -11.30
N SER A 209 -10.81 34.58 -12.38
CA SER A 209 -10.51 34.11 -13.74
C SER A 209 -9.06 34.35 -14.19
N ALA A 210 -8.34 35.28 -13.55
CA ALA A 210 -6.93 35.57 -13.81
C ALA A 210 -5.95 34.55 -13.17
N ALA A 211 -6.39 33.77 -12.18
CA ALA A 211 -5.55 32.80 -11.45
C ALA A 211 -5.49 31.40 -12.11
N LEU A 212 -6.26 31.17 -13.18
CA LEU A 212 -6.34 29.89 -13.89
C LEU A 212 -4.97 29.39 -14.45
N PRO A 213 -4.12 30.24 -15.06
CA PRO A 213 -2.81 29.80 -15.55
C PRO A 213 -1.85 29.41 -14.42
N GLU A 214 -1.83 30.18 -13.32
CA GLU A 214 -0.97 29.90 -12.17
C GLU A 214 -1.36 28.61 -11.46
N THR A 215 -2.65 28.40 -11.23
CA THR A 215 -3.15 27.12 -10.66
C THR A 215 -2.76 25.95 -11.55
N ARG A 216 -2.81 26.10 -12.88
CA ARG A 216 -2.44 25.04 -13.83
C ARG A 216 -0.97 24.66 -13.72
N HIS A 217 -0.10 25.67 -13.62
CA HIS A 217 1.33 25.44 -13.43
C HIS A 217 1.61 24.74 -12.09
N ARG A 218 0.92 25.16 -11.02
CA ARG A 218 1.04 24.56 -9.67
C ARG A 218 0.58 23.09 -9.66
N ASP A 219 -0.55 22.77 -10.27
CA ASP A 219 -1.09 21.41 -10.36
C ASP A 219 -0.18 20.50 -11.18
N SER A 220 0.29 20.97 -12.33
CA SER A 220 1.23 20.23 -13.18
C SER A 220 2.52 19.88 -12.43
N LYS A 221 3.07 20.84 -11.68
CA LYS A 221 4.26 20.61 -10.84
C LYS A 221 3.98 19.61 -9.72
N ALA A 222 2.80 19.66 -9.11
CA ALA A 222 2.41 18.71 -8.08
C ALA A 222 2.22 17.29 -8.66
N LEU A 223 1.56 17.16 -9.81
CA LEU A 223 1.44 15.89 -10.54
C LEU A 223 2.81 15.31 -10.90
N SER A 224 3.71 16.13 -11.46
CA SER A 224 5.06 15.71 -11.81
C SER A 224 5.82 15.17 -10.59
N ARG A 225 5.64 15.78 -9.41
CA ARG A 225 6.21 15.26 -8.15
C ARG A 225 5.61 13.93 -7.73
N VAL A 226 4.28 13.80 -7.78
CA VAL A 226 3.58 12.56 -7.41
C VAL A 226 3.98 11.42 -8.35
N TYR A 227 3.96 11.65 -9.66
CA TYR A 227 4.36 10.66 -10.66
C TYR A 227 5.86 10.36 -10.58
N GLY A 228 6.71 11.36 -10.35
CA GLY A 228 8.14 11.15 -10.13
C GLY A 228 8.44 10.30 -8.89
N PHE A 229 7.72 10.56 -7.79
CA PHE A 229 7.78 9.72 -6.58
C PHE A 229 7.30 8.30 -6.84
N ALA A 230 6.11 8.15 -7.44
CA ALA A 230 5.53 6.86 -7.81
C ALA A 230 6.47 6.04 -8.70
N PHE A 231 7.05 6.69 -9.71
CA PHE A 231 8.06 6.10 -10.59
C PHE A 231 9.32 5.72 -9.81
N GLY A 232 9.84 6.58 -8.94
CA GLY A 232 11.01 6.30 -8.10
C GLY A 232 10.81 5.05 -7.23
N VAL A 233 9.69 4.96 -6.52
CA VAL A 233 9.34 3.79 -5.69
C VAL A 233 9.19 2.54 -6.56
N ALA A 234 8.55 2.64 -7.72
CA ALA A 234 8.43 1.54 -8.68
C ALA A 234 9.76 1.13 -9.32
N ALA A 235 10.73 2.05 -9.42
CA ALA A 235 12.02 1.84 -10.08
C ALA A 235 13.09 1.24 -9.15
N VAL A 236 13.01 1.46 -7.83
CA VAL A 236 13.84 0.77 -6.82
C VAL A 236 13.76 -0.77 -6.97
N ARG A 237 12.68 -1.26 -7.59
CA ARG A 237 12.48 -2.63 -8.10
C ARG A 237 13.61 -3.18 -8.98
N SER A 238 14.21 -2.35 -9.84
CA SER A 238 15.07 -2.84 -10.93
C SER A 238 16.52 -3.11 -10.50
N SER A 239 16.94 -2.67 -9.31
CA SER A 239 18.32 -2.84 -8.82
C SER A 239 18.51 -4.02 -7.85
N ALA A 240 17.44 -4.48 -7.18
CA ALA A 240 17.52 -5.57 -6.20
C ALA A 240 17.87 -6.96 -6.80
N PRO A 241 17.38 -7.33 -8.01
CA PRO A 241 17.77 -8.58 -8.67
C PRO A 241 19.22 -8.56 -9.20
N LEU A 242 19.76 -7.38 -9.52
CA LEU A 242 21.13 -7.23 -10.04
C LEU A 242 22.19 -7.48 -8.96
N LEU A 243 21.93 -7.06 -7.73
CA LEU A 243 22.82 -7.25 -6.58
C LEU A 243 22.81 -8.69 -6.01
N SER A 244 21.79 -9.49 -6.34
CA SER A 244 21.65 -10.88 -5.87
C SER A 244 22.02 -11.91 -6.94
N SER A 245 22.44 -11.49 -8.14
CA SER A 245 22.86 -12.41 -9.19
C SER A 245 24.21 -13.07 -8.85
N PRO A 246 24.31 -14.42 -8.80
CA PRO A 246 25.58 -15.13 -8.60
C PRO A 246 26.63 -14.86 -9.68
N GLN A 247 26.23 -14.25 -10.79
CA GLN A 247 27.09 -13.97 -11.93
C GLN A 247 28.15 -12.90 -11.65
N LEU A 248 27.91 -11.96 -10.74
CA LEU A 248 28.97 -11.01 -10.32
C LEU A 248 30.06 -11.66 -9.46
N GLY A 249 29.71 -12.65 -8.64
CA GLY A 249 30.68 -13.41 -7.84
C GLY A 249 31.59 -14.28 -8.71
N SER A 250 31.00 -14.93 -9.73
CA SER A 250 31.73 -15.70 -10.75
C SER A 250 32.64 -14.82 -11.60
N ALA A 251 32.16 -13.64 -12.04
CA ALA A 251 32.97 -12.71 -12.84
C ALA A 251 34.18 -12.15 -12.08
N ARG A 252 34.03 -11.84 -10.77
CA ARG A 252 35.14 -11.38 -9.91
C ARG A 252 36.19 -12.46 -9.68
N ALA A 253 35.76 -13.71 -9.47
CA ALA A 253 36.68 -14.85 -9.29
C ALA A 253 37.43 -15.20 -10.59
N SER A 254 36.77 -15.04 -11.74
CA SER A 254 37.37 -15.26 -13.07
C SER A 254 38.44 -14.21 -13.39
N PHE A 255 38.19 -12.94 -13.05
CA PHE A 255 39.13 -11.84 -13.26
C PHE A 255 40.39 -11.94 -12.38
N GLN A 256 40.25 -12.37 -11.11
CA GLN A 256 41.41 -12.59 -10.23
C GLN A 256 42.27 -13.79 -10.63
N LYS A 257 41.69 -14.80 -11.29
CA LYS A 257 42.42 -15.95 -11.82
C LYS A 257 43.18 -15.66 -13.11
N ALA A 258 42.81 -14.61 -13.85
CA ALA A 258 43.47 -14.18 -15.07
C ALA A 258 44.63 -13.18 -14.84
N GLN A 259 44.83 -12.73 -13.60
CA GLN A 259 45.91 -11.81 -13.20
C GLN A 259 47.03 -12.48 -12.37
N ARG A 260 47.04 -13.81 -12.28
CA ARG A 260 48.14 -14.61 -11.74
C ARG A 260 48.63 -15.57 -12.80
#